data_AF-A0A926VB99-F1
#
_entry.id   AF-A0A926VB99-F1
#
_cell.length_a   1.000
_cell.length_b   1.000
_cell.length_c   1.000
_cell.angle_alpha   90.00
_cell.angle_beta   90.00
_cell.angle_gamma   90.00
#
_symmetry.space_group_name_H-M   'P 1'
#
loop_
_entity.id
_entity.type
_entity.pdbx_description
1 polymer ?
#
loop_
_entity_poly.entity_id
_entity_poly.type
_entity_poly.pdbx_seq_one_letter_code
_entity_poly.pdbx_strand_id
1 'polypeptide(L)' 'GNANFNWANLKGANLEGANLKGAKMPDGRIHNDYLDYLDYLESANYLGV' A
#
# COMPACT_ATOMS: atom_id res chain seq x y z
N GLY A 1 -8.24 -8.52 -5.25
CA GLY A 1 -8.01 -9.94 -4.93
C GLY A 1 -7.36 -9.98 -3.57
N ASN A 2 -7.82 -10.85 -2.67
CA ASN A 2 -7.33 -10.88 -1.28
C ASN A 2 -5.97 -11.61 -1.20
N ALA A 3 -4.90 -10.97 -1.67
CA ALA A 3 -3.54 -11.47 -1.53
C ALA A 3 -2.98 -11.14 -0.13
N ASN A 4 -2.15 -12.03 0.42
CA ASN A 4 -1.49 -11.81 1.70
C ASN A 4 0.03 -11.86 1.53
N PHE A 5 0.69 -10.73 1.78
CA PHE A 5 2.12 -10.50 1.65
C PHE A 5 2.81 -10.25 2.99
N ASN A 6 2.20 -10.59 4.14
CA ASN A 6 2.78 -10.38 5.48
C ASN A 6 4.23 -10.84 5.64
N TRP A 7 4.66 -11.84 4.86
CA TRP A 7 6.00 -12.42 4.93
C TRP A 7 6.77 -12.29 3.60
N ALA A 8 6.23 -11.53 2.65
CA ALA A 8 6.88 -11.32 1.36
C ALA A 8 8.01 -10.29 1.49
N ASN A 9 9.19 -10.62 0.98
CA ASN A 9 10.22 -9.62 0.75
C ASN A 9 9.93 -8.90 -0.57
N LEU A 10 9.33 -7.72 -0.49
CA LEU A 10 9.02 -6.88 -1.65
C LEU A 10 10.15 -5.87 -1.97
N LYS A 11 11.30 -5.96 -1.30
CA LYS A 11 12.42 -5.04 -1.54
C LYS A 11 12.90 -5.17 -2.99
N GLY A 12 12.73 -4.10 -3.76
CA GLY A 12 13.12 -4.05 -5.18
C GLY A 12 12.12 -4.69 -6.16
N ALA A 13 10.94 -5.11 -5.70
CA ALA A 13 9.90 -5.59 -6.60
C ALA A 13 9.33 -4.43 -7.42
N ASN A 14 9.23 -4.59 -8.74
CA ASN A 14 8.44 -3.69 -9.58
C ASN A 14 6.97 -4.07 -9.47
N LEU A 15 6.17 -3.21 -8.81
CA LEU A 15 4.73 -3.39 -8.65
C LEU A 15 3.92 -2.41 -9.52
N GLU A 16 4.57 -1.74 -10.48
CA GLU A 16 3.91 -0.84 -11.42
C GLU A 16 2.80 -1.59 -12.19
N GLY A 17 1.58 -1.07 -12.13
CA GLY A 17 0.40 -1.66 -12.77
C GLY A 17 -0.21 -2.88 -12.05
N ALA A 18 0.35 -3.34 -10.93
CA ALA A 18 -0.24 -4.44 -10.16
C ALA A 18 -1.55 -4.00 -9.49
N ASN A 19 -2.61 -4.81 -9.63
CA ASN A 19 -3.84 -4.60 -8.87
C ASN A 19 -3.69 -5.18 -7.45
N LEU A 20 -3.28 -4.34 -6.51
CA LEU A 20 -3.09 -4.68 -5.10
C LEU A 20 -4.36 -4.45 -4.26
N LYS A 21 -5.51 -4.15 -4.86
CA LYS A 21 -6.74 -3.86 -4.13
C LYS A 21 -7.18 -5.04 -3.25
N GLY A 22 -7.26 -4.79 -1.95
CA GLY A 22 -7.56 -5.74 -0.88
C GLY A 22 -6.36 -6.56 -0.39
N ALA A 23 -5.14 -6.28 -0.87
CA ALA A 23 -3.96 -7.03 -0.48
C ALA A 23 -3.45 -6.60 0.90
N LYS A 24 -3.04 -7.56 1.73
CA LYS A 24 -2.33 -7.28 2.98
C LYS A 24 -0.83 -7.21 2.72
N MET A 25 -0.21 -6.07 3.00
CA MET A 25 1.20 -5.78 2.74
C MET A 25 2.11 -6.29 3.88
N PRO A 26 3.44 -6.38 3.67
CA PRO A 26 4.38 -6.85 4.70
C PRO A 26 4.37 -6.01 6.00
N ASP A 27 3.98 -4.73 5.92
CA ASP A 27 3.82 -3.84 7.07
C ASP A 27 2.48 -4.05 7.80
N GLY A 28 1.64 -4.97 7.33
CA GLY A 28 0.34 -5.31 7.88
C GLY A 28 -0.81 -4.45 7.37
N ARG A 29 -0.56 -3.40 6.57
CA ARG A 29 -1.62 -2.55 5.99
C ARG A 29 -2.39 -3.30 4.91
N ILE A 30 -3.64 -2.94 4.72
CA ILE A 30 -4.45 -3.43 3.61
C ILE A 30 -4.45 -2.35 2.53
N HIS A 31 -4.01 -2.67 1.33
CA HIS A 31 -4.02 -1.74 0.21
C HIS A 31 -5.43 -1.68 -0.36
N ASN A 32 -6.17 -0.63 -0.04
CA ASN A 32 -7.53 -0.40 -0.51
C ASN A 32 -7.75 1.10 -0.75
N ASP A 33 -8.74 1.42 -1.57
CA ASP A 33 -8.99 2.81 -2.01
C ASP A 33 -9.07 3.83 -0.87
N TYR A 34 -9.55 3.42 0.32
CA TYR A 34 -9.66 4.31 1.48
C TYR A 34 -8.32 4.54 2.17
N LEU A 35 -7.55 3.46 2.41
CA LEU A 35 -6.22 3.58 3.02
C LEU A 35 -5.20 4.21 2.07
N ASP A 36 -5.33 3.99 0.77
CA ASP A 36 -4.51 4.65 -0.25
C ASP A 36 -4.77 6.16 -0.28
N TYR A 37 -6.04 6.55 -0.11
CA TYR A 37 -6.42 7.96 0.05
C TYR A 37 -5.88 8.56 1.35
N LEU A 38 -5.93 7.83 2.47
CA LEU A 38 -5.37 8.30 3.74
C LEU A 38 -3.84 8.41 3.70
N ASP A 39 -3.14 7.45 3.11
CA ASP A 39 -1.68 7.50 2.91
C ASP A 39 -1.32 8.67 1.98
N TYR A 40 -2.12 8.93 0.94
CA TYR A 40 -1.99 10.12 0.10
C TYR A 40 -2.14 11.41 0.91
N LEU A 41 -3.20 11.54 1.72
CA LEU A 41 -3.41 12.72 2.57
C LEU A 41 -2.34 12.88 3.65
N GLU A 42 -1.89 11.79 4.28
CA GLU A 42 -0.81 11.82 5.28
C GLU A 42 0.51 12.28 4.64
N SER A 43 0.82 11.76 3.45
CA SER A 43 1.99 12.18 2.69
C SER A 43 1.91 13.66 2.25
N ALA A 44 0.71 14.14 1.90
CA ALA A 44 0.47 15.54 1.54
C ALA A 44 0.58 16.46 2.77
N ASN A 45 0.14 16.00 3.94
CA ASN A 45 0.26 16.73 5.21
C ASN A 45 1.71 16.79 5.72
N TYR A 46 2.55 15.82 5.36
CA TYR A 46 3.99 15.87 5.69
C TYR A 46 4.75 16.97 4.93
N LEU A 47 4.19 17.49 3.83
CA LEU A 47 4.75 18.60 3.05
C LEU A 47 4.34 20.00 3.56
N GLY A 48 3.57 20.09 4.65
CA GLY A 48 3.34 21.34 5.37
C GLY A 48 2.55 22.41 4.62
N VAL A 49 1.41 22.03 4.03
CA VAL A 49 0.33 23.00 3.76
C VAL A 49 -0.47 23.31 5.02
#